data_AF-A0A7J2LYS2-F1
#
_entry.id   AF-A0A7J2LYS2-F1
#
_cell.length_a   1.000
_cell.length_b   1.000
_cell.length_c   1.000
_cell.angle_alpha   90.00
_cell.angle_beta   90.00
_cell.angle_gamma   90.00
#
_symmetry.space_group_name_H-M   'P 1'
#
loop_
_entity.id
_entity.type
_entity.pdbx_description
1 polymer ?
#
loop_
_entity_poly.entity_id
_entity_poly.type
_entity_poly.pdbx_seq_one_letter_code
_entity_poly.pdbx_strand_id
1 'polypeptide(L)'
;MTSGRKLFTKRVKARLPWLEHVAEEPSLVEILPSDLESISVRTRKGSLCLICRGARLLCGKSRCPLLIRASRLQKTVKMVGGEELDGTSPPGVFVGRFGYPKVRVGPLIPPEKGDTSLMDRPESWLGLPVDQIVSFRVSLIRASFKADVRKPWSAGRLYEETLEAAMASRPVDAEARLSSPPKASLLLDAEVQPMGPLAPVKDIRADSVPWDPRLEKAYYDKDLRAAEAVLELYGKGVDVSKIQRAFSVGAFGLSRYRRMVPTRWSITAVDDILSARLREEVKSYDSISEYRVYKLE
;
A
#
# COMPACT_ATOMS: atom_id res chain seq x y z
N MET A 1 38.44 2.28 -0.68
CA MET A 1 37.76 2.94 0.45
C MET A 1 36.80 3.99 -0.09
N THR A 2 35.55 3.64 -0.39
CA THR A 2 34.54 4.57 -0.91
C THR A 2 33.46 4.79 0.16
N SER A 3 33.52 5.97 0.77
CA SER A 3 32.60 6.45 1.80
C SER A 3 31.19 6.61 1.21
N GLY A 4 30.28 5.72 1.59
CA GLY A 4 28.87 5.80 1.23
C GLY A 4 28.18 6.98 1.91
N ARG A 5 27.69 7.94 1.12
CA ARG A 5 26.83 9.04 1.59
C ARG A 5 25.57 8.48 2.24
N LYS A 6 25.51 8.50 3.58
CA LYS A 6 24.29 8.23 4.34
C LYS A 6 23.27 9.35 4.06
N LEU A 7 22.14 9.00 3.44
CA LEU A 7 20.97 9.89 3.32
C LEU A 7 20.47 10.26 4.73
N PHE A 8 20.76 11.49 5.15
CA PHE A 8 20.39 12.00 6.46
C PHE A 8 18.91 12.43 6.45
N THR A 9 17.99 11.54 6.85
CA THR A 9 16.60 11.92 7.11
C THR A 9 16.49 12.53 8.51
N LYS A 10 16.46 13.86 8.60
CA LYS A 10 16.21 14.58 9.86
C LYS A 10 14.80 14.25 10.36
N ARG A 11 14.69 13.55 11.50
CA ARG A 11 13.42 13.44 12.24
C ARG A 11 13.18 14.77 12.94
N VAL A 12 12.29 15.59 12.40
CA VAL A 12 11.81 16.79 13.07
C VAL A 12 10.57 16.37 13.88
N LYS A 13 10.61 16.48 15.21
CA LYS A 13 9.37 16.53 16.02
C LYS A 13 8.75 17.88 15.69
N ALA A 14 7.77 17.90 14.79
CA ALA A 14 7.23 19.14 14.27
C ALA A 14 5.86 19.42 14.92
N ARG A 15 5.78 20.47 15.75
CA ARG A 15 4.66 21.41 15.59
C ARG A 15 4.75 21.90 14.15
N LEU A 16 3.64 21.98 13.42
CA LEU A 16 3.60 22.32 11.99
C LEU A 16 3.25 23.80 11.81
N PRO A 17 4.16 24.75 12.11
CA PRO A 17 3.81 26.14 12.32
C PRO A 17 3.44 26.81 10.99
N TRP A 18 3.89 26.25 9.87
CA TRP A 18 3.56 26.72 8.52
C TRP A 18 2.15 26.33 8.04
N LEU A 19 1.41 25.49 8.79
CA LEU A 19 -0.01 25.20 8.53
C LEU A 19 -0.96 26.12 9.32
N GLU A 20 -0.46 26.91 10.27
CA GLU A 20 -1.28 27.82 11.08
C GLU A 20 -2.02 28.83 10.20
N HIS A 21 -1.35 29.41 9.20
CA HIS A 21 -1.96 30.34 8.23
C HIS A 21 -2.97 29.68 7.26
N VAL A 22 -2.98 28.35 7.16
CA VAL A 22 -3.93 27.60 6.32
C VAL A 22 -5.25 27.40 7.06
N ALA A 23 -5.23 27.50 8.40
CA ALA A 23 -6.41 27.41 9.27
C ALA A 23 -7.27 28.69 9.24
N GLU A 24 -6.87 29.71 8.49
CA GLU A 24 -7.63 30.96 8.33
C GLU A 24 -8.55 30.91 7.10
N GLU A 25 -8.36 29.95 6.18
CA GLU A 25 -9.22 29.74 5.01
C GLU A 25 -10.39 28.80 5.37
N PRO A 26 -11.66 29.26 5.39
CA PRO A 26 -12.78 28.48 5.93
C PRO A 26 -12.97 27.10 5.28
N SER A 27 -12.63 26.96 4.00
CA SER A 27 -12.72 25.70 3.25
C SER A 27 -11.60 24.69 3.57
N LEU A 28 -10.50 25.15 4.17
CA LEU A 28 -9.36 24.33 4.56
C LEU A 28 -9.36 24.01 6.06
N VAL A 29 -10.09 24.78 6.88
CA VAL A 29 -10.30 24.51 8.33
C VAL A 29 -10.88 23.12 8.57
N GLU A 30 -11.86 22.68 7.78
CA GLU A 30 -12.44 21.33 7.88
C GLU A 30 -11.42 20.20 7.62
N ILE A 31 -10.35 20.51 6.87
CA ILE A 31 -9.35 19.53 6.43
C ILE A 31 -8.16 19.51 7.42
N LEU A 32 -7.96 20.55 8.22
CA LEU A 32 -6.77 20.65 9.06
C LEU A 32 -6.90 19.82 10.35
N PRO A 33 -5.84 19.07 10.73
CA PRO A 33 -5.87 18.24 11.92
C PRO A 33 -5.96 19.07 13.21
N SER A 34 -6.86 18.69 14.13
CA SER A 34 -7.01 19.33 15.46
C SER A 34 -5.84 19.07 16.42
N ASP A 35 -5.06 18.00 16.22
CA ASP A 35 -3.97 17.54 17.10
C ASP A 35 -2.75 17.15 16.25
N LEU A 36 -1.86 18.12 16.02
CA LEU A 36 -0.68 17.98 15.16
C LEU A 36 0.43 17.13 15.80
N GLU A 37 0.33 16.77 17.08
CA GLU A 37 1.39 16.07 17.83
C GLU A 37 1.63 14.62 17.39
N SER A 38 0.65 13.99 16.73
CA SER A 38 0.68 12.57 16.32
C SER A 38 1.26 12.31 14.91
N ILE A 39 1.50 13.37 14.12
CA ILE A 39 1.88 13.23 12.70
C ILE A 39 3.32 13.69 12.49
N SER A 40 4.19 12.77 12.06
CA SER A 40 5.55 13.12 11.62
C SER A 40 5.57 13.53 10.15
N VAL A 41 6.15 14.70 9.81
CA VAL A 41 6.27 15.16 8.41
C VAL A 41 7.67 14.89 7.87
N ARG A 42 7.74 14.34 6.65
CA ARG A 42 8.99 14.11 5.91
C ARG A 42 8.89 14.77 4.54
N THR A 43 10.00 15.31 4.02
CA THR A 43 10.00 16.04 2.74
C THR A 43 11.24 15.67 1.92
N ARG A 44 11.14 15.81 0.60
CA ARG A 44 12.30 15.77 -0.31
C ARG A 44 12.85 17.20 -0.47
N LYS A 45 14.16 17.37 -0.59
CA LYS A 45 14.79 18.69 -0.79
C LYS A 45 14.29 19.29 -2.12
N GLY A 46 13.78 20.52 -2.09
CA GLY A 46 13.24 21.21 -3.27
C GLY A 46 11.78 20.91 -3.62
N SER A 47 11.00 20.25 -2.74
CA SER A 47 9.60 19.95 -3.03
C SER A 47 8.76 21.23 -3.18
N LEU A 48 8.09 21.42 -4.32
CA LEU A 48 7.10 22.49 -4.57
C LEU A 48 6.04 22.59 -3.45
N CYS A 49 5.68 21.47 -2.83
CA CYS A 49 4.75 21.41 -1.71
C CYS A 49 5.16 22.25 -0.49
N LEU A 50 6.46 22.39 -0.22
CA LEU A 50 6.98 23.22 0.87
C LEU A 50 6.76 24.72 0.62
N ILE A 51 6.82 25.13 -0.66
CA ILE A 51 6.56 26.50 -1.09
C ILE A 51 5.05 26.75 -1.15
N CYS A 52 4.31 25.78 -1.68
CA CYS A 52 2.85 25.83 -1.83
C CYS A 52 2.12 25.88 -0.48
N ARG A 53 2.65 25.18 0.54
CA ARG A 53 2.08 25.00 1.88
C ARG A 53 0.62 24.55 1.91
N GLY A 54 0.11 23.98 0.82
CA GLY A 54 -1.28 23.55 0.68
C GLY A 54 -2.28 24.66 0.31
N ALA A 55 -1.96 25.93 0.52
CA ALA A 55 -2.84 27.06 0.21
C ALA A 55 -2.80 27.48 -1.28
N ARG A 56 -1.60 27.51 -1.88
CA ARG A 56 -1.41 28.10 -3.22
C ARG A 56 -1.70 27.19 -4.41
N LEU A 57 -2.04 25.93 -4.15
CA LEU A 57 -2.28 24.88 -5.16
C LEU A 57 -1.31 24.88 -6.36
N LEU A 58 -0.01 25.15 -6.13
CA LEU A 58 1.03 25.27 -7.18
C LEU A 58 1.20 24.00 -8.05
N CYS A 59 0.59 22.89 -7.63
CA CYS A 59 0.53 21.65 -8.39
C CYS A 59 -0.62 21.58 -9.42
N GLY A 60 -1.45 22.63 -9.54
CA GLY A 60 -2.56 22.71 -10.48
C GLY A 60 -3.78 21.85 -10.14
N LYS A 61 -3.83 21.25 -8.94
CA LYS A 61 -4.94 20.40 -8.49
C LYS A 61 -6.02 21.25 -7.81
N SER A 62 -7.29 20.85 -7.97
CA SER A 62 -8.44 21.51 -7.35
C SER A 62 -8.42 21.50 -5.82
N ARG A 63 -7.81 20.48 -5.21
CA ARG A 63 -7.61 20.38 -3.75
C ARG A 63 -6.20 19.88 -3.46
N CYS A 64 -5.61 20.31 -2.35
CA CYS A 64 -4.27 19.87 -1.95
C CYS A 64 -4.29 18.41 -1.45
N PRO A 65 -3.61 17.46 -2.13
CA PRO A 65 -3.61 16.06 -1.69
C PRO A 65 -2.97 15.87 -0.31
N LEU A 66 -2.07 16.76 0.10
CA LEU A 66 -1.39 16.69 1.39
C LEU A 66 -2.32 16.99 2.56
N LEU A 67 -3.20 17.98 2.40
CA LEU A 67 -4.19 18.32 3.41
C LEU A 67 -5.21 17.18 3.55
N ILE A 68 -5.72 16.66 2.42
CA ILE A 68 -6.61 15.49 2.41
C ILE A 68 -5.97 14.30 3.15
N ARG A 69 -4.71 13.99 2.84
CA ARG A 69 -3.95 12.93 3.51
C ARG A 69 -3.81 13.20 5.02
N ALA A 70 -3.46 14.42 5.41
CA ALA A 70 -3.27 14.79 6.82
C ALA A 70 -4.55 14.63 7.64
N SER A 71 -5.67 15.17 7.13
CA SER A 71 -7.00 15.05 7.73
C SER A 71 -7.38 13.58 7.98
N ARG A 72 -7.29 12.77 6.92
CA ARG A 72 -7.68 11.35 6.97
C ARG A 72 -6.74 10.53 7.84
N LEU A 73 -5.44 10.82 7.85
CA LEU A 73 -4.47 10.17 8.73
C LEU A 73 -4.82 10.41 10.19
N GLN A 74 -5.12 11.65 10.58
CA GLN A 74 -5.45 11.98 11.96
C GLN A 74 -6.73 11.26 12.39
N LYS A 75 -7.78 11.30 11.56
CA LYS A 75 -9.03 10.58 11.83
C LYS A 75 -8.77 9.09 12.03
N THR A 76 -7.97 8.48 11.16
CA THR A 76 -7.60 7.05 11.25
C THR A 76 -6.86 6.72 12.54
N VAL A 77 -5.89 7.54 12.94
CA VAL A 77 -5.16 7.34 14.20
C VAL A 77 -6.07 7.51 15.41
N LYS A 78 -7.00 8.49 15.39
CA LYS A 78 -7.96 8.72 16.48
C LYS A 78 -8.97 7.58 16.65
N MET A 79 -9.33 6.89 15.58
CA MET A 79 -10.23 5.72 15.63
C MET A 79 -9.56 4.52 16.32
N VAL A 80 -8.23 4.45 16.35
CA VAL A 80 -7.49 3.40 17.06
C VAL A 80 -7.11 3.89 18.45
N GLY A 81 -8.02 3.67 19.40
CA GLY A 81 -7.81 3.94 20.82
C GLY A 81 -6.96 2.85 21.47
N GLY A 82 -5.64 3.02 21.50
CA GLY A 82 -4.74 2.20 22.33
C GLY A 82 -3.89 1.19 21.55
N GLU A 83 -3.78 -0.03 22.07
CA GLU A 83 -2.94 -1.12 21.54
C GLU A 83 -3.74 -2.23 20.85
N GLU A 84 -5.02 -2.01 20.56
CA GLU A 84 -5.89 -2.97 19.88
C GLU A 84 -6.38 -2.37 18.57
N LEU A 85 -6.35 -3.18 17.52
CA LEU A 85 -6.84 -2.84 16.18
C LEU A 85 -7.76 -3.96 15.74
N ASP A 86 -8.99 -3.61 15.40
CA ASP A 86 -10.03 -4.51 14.90
C ASP A 86 -10.66 -3.86 13.66
N GLY A 87 -10.83 -4.64 12.60
CA GLY A 87 -11.57 -4.24 11.42
C GLY A 87 -11.47 -5.26 10.29
N THR A 88 -12.18 -4.99 9.20
CA THR A 88 -12.22 -5.87 8.05
C THR A 88 -11.09 -5.49 7.10
N SER A 89 -9.98 -6.22 7.17
CA SER A 89 -8.88 -6.07 6.22
C SER A 89 -9.40 -6.38 4.80
N PRO A 90 -9.20 -5.50 3.80
CA PRO A 90 -9.19 -6.02 2.43
C PRO A 90 -8.12 -7.12 2.35
N PRO A 91 -8.09 -7.93 1.28
CA PRO A 91 -7.00 -8.89 1.05
C PRO A 91 -5.61 -8.25 0.80
N GLY A 92 -5.34 -7.08 1.39
CA GLY A 92 -4.22 -6.19 1.22
C GLY A 92 -3.10 -6.45 2.22
N VAL A 93 -1.87 -6.44 1.71
CA VAL A 93 -0.65 -6.65 2.50
C VAL A 93 0.42 -5.66 2.09
N PHE A 94 1.32 -5.36 3.00
CA PHE A 94 2.46 -4.49 2.74
C PHE A 94 3.77 -5.14 3.13
N VAL A 95 4.69 -5.25 2.17
CA VAL A 95 6.07 -5.68 2.36
C VAL A 95 6.99 -4.48 2.11
N GLY A 96 7.64 -4.01 3.17
CA GLY A 96 8.56 -2.88 3.10
C GLY A 96 9.87 -3.22 2.36
N ARG A 97 10.58 -2.18 1.92
CA ARG A 97 11.92 -2.29 1.30
C ARG A 97 13.07 -1.84 2.21
N PHE A 98 12.75 -1.07 3.25
CA PHE A 98 13.76 -0.54 4.16
C PHE A 98 14.24 -1.62 5.12
N GLY A 99 15.56 -1.76 5.25
CA GLY A 99 16.18 -2.79 6.09
C GLY A 99 16.41 -4.12 5.37
N TYR A 100 16.21 -4.19 4.04
CA TYR A 100 16.40 -5.41 3.25
C TYR A 100 17.75 -6.10 3.58
N PRO A 101 17.77 -7.42 3.83
CA PRO A 101 16.66 -8.38 3.66
C PRO A 101 15.68 -8.48 4.84
N LYS A 102 15.93 -7.82 5.98
CA LYS A 102 15.05 -7.83 7.16
C LYS A 102 14.11 -6.63 7.14
N VAL A 103 12.93 -6.82 6.59
CA VAL A 103 11.97 -5.74 6.31
C VAL A 103 10.76 -5.80 7.24
N ARG A 104 9.94 -4.75 7.21
CA ARG A 104 8.64 -4.74 7.88
C ARG A 104 7.56 -5.30 6.96
N VAL A 105 6.75 -6.20 7.48
CA VAL A 105 5.69 -6.90 6.73
C VAL A 105 4.42 -6.97 7.57
N GLY A 106 3.27 -7.00 6.92
CA GLY A 106 2.01 -7.45 7.51
C GLY A 106 0.78 -6.95 6.75
N PRO A 107 -0.42 -7.30 7.23
CA PRO A 107 -1.69 -6.95 6.59
C PRO A 107 -2.03 -5.46 6.72
N LEU A 108 -2.99 -5.05 5.91
CA LEU A 108 -3.55 -3.71 5.86
C LEU A 108 -4.93 -3.70 6.50
N ILE A 109 -5.01 -3.40 7.79
CA ILE A 109 -6.27 -3.47 8.55
C ILE A 109 -6.82 -2.05 8.73
N PRO A 110 -7.98 -1.70 8.18
CA PRO A 110 -8.64 -0.44 8.48
C PRO A 110 -9.40 -0.53 9.82
N PRO A 111 -9.55 0.56 10.59
CA PRO A 111 -10.34 0.57 11.82
C PRO A 111 -11.85 0.70 11.53
N GLU A 112 -12.36 -0.10 10.59
CA GLU A 112 -13.77 -0.14 10.20
C GLU A 112 -14.16 -1.57 9.77
N LYS A 113 -15.44 -1.92 9.95
CA LYS A 113 -16.00 -3.23 9.55
C LYS A 113 -16.91 -3.08 8.34
N GLY A 114 -16.99 -4.13 7.53
CA GLY A 114 -17.87 -4.20 6.37
C GLY A 114 -17.12 -4.53 5.08
N ASP A 115 -17.71 -4.20 3.93
CA ASP A 115 -17.06 -4.48 2.64
C ASP A 115 -15.95 -3.45 2.34
N THR A 116 -14.72 -3.84 2.63
CA THR A 116 -13.51 -3.05 2.36
C THR A 116 -12.84 -3.42 1.04
N SER A 117 -13.47 -4.24 0.17
CA SER A 117 -12.89 -4.72 -1.10
C SER A 117 -12.37 -3.59 -1.98
N LEU A 118 -13.12 -2.48 -2.04
CA LEU A 118 -12.74 -1.32 -2.85
C LEU A 118 -11.50 -0.61 -2.30
N MET A 119 -11.09 -0.78 -1.05
CA MET A 119 -9.96 -0.02 -0.48
C MET A 119 -8.59 -0.45 -1.03
N ASP A 120 -8.50 -1.65 -1.58
CA ASP A 120 -7.27 -2.24 -2.14
C ASP A 120 -7.53 -2.95 -3.48
N ARG A 121 -8.48 -2.44 -4.28
CA ARG A 121 -8.75 -2.91 -5.65
C ARG A 121 -8.63 -1.77 -6.68
N PRO A 122 -7.40 -1.38 -7.07
CA PRO A 122 -7.15 -0.30 -8.00
C PRO A 122 -7.89 -0.42 -9.35
N GLU A 123 -8.13 -1.64 -9.81
CA GLU A 123 -8.88 -1.94 -11.03
C GLU A 123 -10.32 -1.38 -11.00
N SER A 124 -10.89 -1.16 -9.81
CA SER A 124 -12.23 -0.62 -9.61
C SER A 124 -12.25 0.87 -9.24
N TRP A 125 -11.11 1.57 -9.29
CA TRP A 125 -11.04 3.00 -8.93
C TRP A 125 -11.25 3.96 -10.09
N LEU A 126 -11.30 3.45 -11.31
CA LEU A 126 -11.53 4.28 -12.47
C LEU A 126 -12.88 5.01 -12.32
N GLY A 127 -12.88 6.33 -12.54
CA GLY A 127 -14.06 7.18 -12.36
C GLY A 127 -14.31 7.66 -10.92
N LEU A 128 -13.61 7.12 -9.91
CA LEU A 128 -13.76 7.58 -8.53
C LEU A 128 -13.04 8.91 -8.25
N PRO A 129 -13.58 9.77 -7.39
CA PRO A 129 -12.91 10.96 -6.91
C PRO A 129 -11.55 10.68 -6.26
N VAL A 130 -10.55 11.52 -6.55
CA VAL A 130 -9.18 11.35 -6.05
C VAL A 130 -9.12 11.36 -4.51
N ASP A 131 -9.96 12.17 -3.86
CA ASP A 131 -10.06 12.23 -2.40
C ASP A 131 -10.58 10.92 -1.80
N GLN A 132 -11.52 10.24 -2.48
CA GLN A 132 -11.98 8.91 -2.09
C GLN A 132 -10.85 7.87 -2.18
N ILE A 133 -10.11 7.86 -3.30
CA ILE A 133 -8.96 6.96 -3.49
C ILE A 133 -7.88 7.21 -2.44
N VAL A 134 -7.59 8.49 -2.14
CA VAL A 134 -6.66 8.86 -1.07
C VAL A 134 -7.16 8.37 0.29
N SER A 135 -8.47 8.51 0.57
CA SER A 135 -9.08 8.03 1.80
C SER A 135 -8.90 6.52 1.96
N PHE A 136 -9.19 5.72 0.94
CA PHE A 136 -8.98 4.26 0.96
C PHE A 136 -7.57 3.90 1.42
N ARG A 137 -6.55 4.48 0.79
CA ARG A 137 -5.15 4.15 1.08
C ARG A 137 -4.67 4.63 2.45
N VAL A 138 -5.21 5.75 2.93
CA VAL A 138 -4.80 6.37 4.20
C VAL A 138 -5.47 5.69 5.39
N SER A 139 -6.69 5.17 5.21
CA SER A 139 -7.41 4.42 6.25
C SER A 139 -6.78 3.05 6.55
N LEU A 140 -5.99 2.49 5.63
CA LEU A 140 -5.37 1.17 5.79
C LEU A 140 -4.14 1.21 6.70
N ILE A 141 -4.30 0.73 7.94
CA ILE A 141 -3.23 0.69 8.93
C ILE A 141 -2.31 -0.49 8.62
N ARG A 142 -1.01 -0.21 8.56
CA ARG A 142 0.02 -1.22 8.33
C ARG A 142 0.39 -1.90 9.64
N ALA A 143 -0.35 -2.95 9.97
CA ALA A 143 -0.09 -3.85 11.09
C ALA A 143 1.21 -4.64 10.81
N SER A 144 2.36 -4.17 11.32
CA SER A 144 3.67 -4.60 10.84
C SER A 144 4.57 -5.28 11.88
N PHE A 145 5.18 -6.39 11.49
CA PHE A 145 6.25 -7.07 12.22
C PHE A 145 7.53 -7.12 11.36
N LYS A 146 8.64 -7.61 11.92
CA LYS A 146 9.90 -7.77 11.18
C LYS A 146 10.03 -9.20 10.67
N ALA A 147 10.39 -9.37 9.40
CA ALA A 147 10.68 -10.68 8.81
C ALA A 147 11.90 -10.61 7.89
N ASP A 148 12.64 -11.71 7.78
CA ASP A 148 13.65 -11.88 6.72
C ASP A 148 12.95 -12.39 5.47
N VAL A 149 12.98 -11.60 4.39
CA VAL A 149 12.27 -11.95 3.15
C VAL A 149 12.70 -13.28 2.55
N ARG A 150 13.91 -13.75 2.85
CA ARG A 150 14.48 -15.00 2.32
C ARG A 150 13.94 -16.24 3.04
N LYS A 151 13.42 -16.06 4.26
CA LYS A 151 12.88 -17.12 5.12
C LYS A 151 11.62 -16.61 5.82
N PRO A 152 10.57 -16.22 5.09
CA PRO A 152 9.39 -15.56 5.67
C PRO A 152 8.70 -16.41 6.75
N TRP A 153 8.71 -17.73 6.58
CA TRP A 153 8.19 -18.70 7.56
C TRP A 153 8.85 -18.62 8.94
N SER A 154 10.05 -18.04 9.06
CA SER A 154 10.70 -17.87 10.37
C SER A 154 9.98 -16.87 11.28
N ALA A 155 9.03 -16.09 10.75
CA ALA A 155 8.17 -15.23 11.56
C ALA A 155 6.97 -15.98 12.17
N GLY A 156 6.85 -17.29 11.92
CA GLY A 156 5.82 -18.17 12.49
C GLY A 156 4.41 -17.68 12.15
N ARG A 157 3.52 -17.72 13.15
CA ARG A 157 2.11 -17.34 13.03
C ARG A 157 1.88 -15.99 12.35
N LEU A 158 2.70 -14.97 12.65
CA LEU A 158 2.53 -13.64 12.04
C LEU A 158 2.65 -13.68 10.51
N TYR A 159 3.52 -14.56 9.98
CA TYR A 159 3.60 -14.78 8.54
C TYR A 159 2.39 -15.53 8.00
N GLU A 160 1.97 -16.60 8.69
CA GLU A 160 0.83 -17.42 8.28
C GLU A 160 -0.45 -16.59 8.18
N GLU A 161 -0.75 -15.77 9.19
CA GLU A 161 -1.91 -14.86 9.22
C GLU A 161 -1.82 -13.78 8.12
N THR A 162 -0.61 -13.32 7.81
CA THR A 162 -0.41 -12.37 6.69
C THR A 162 -0.61 -13.03 5.34
N LEU A 163 -0.18 -14.30 5.18
CA LEU A 163 -0.38 -15.07 3.98
C LEU A 163 -1.87 -15.36 3.78
N GLU A 164 -2.58 -15.76 4.84
CA GLU A 164 -4.02 -15.99 4.85
C GLU A 164 -4.77 -14.76 4.35
N ALA A 165 -4.51 -13.59 4.95
CA ALA A 165 -5.11 -12.33 4.54
C ALA A 165 -4.80 -11.96 3.08
N ALA A 166 -3.58 -12.24 2.59
CA ALA A 166 -3.19 -11.94 1.20
C ALA A 166 -3.88 -12.82 0.16
N MET A 167 -4.16 -14.08 0.52
CA MET A 167 -4.69 -15.11 -0.36
C MET A 167 -6.23 -15.18 -0.35
N ALA A 168 -6.85 -14.54 0.63
CA ALA A 168 -8.29 -14.47 0.80
C ALA A 168 -9.02 -13.95 -0.46
N SER A 169 -10.12 -14.60 -0.79
CA SER A 169 -10.97 -14.25 -1.93
C SER A 169 -11.80 -12.97 -1.72
N ARG A 170 -12.10 -12.65 -0.46
CA ARG A 170 -12.94 -11.53 0.00
C ARG A 170 -12.33 -10.86 1.25
N PRO A 171 -12.79 -9.67 1.66
CA PRO A 171 -12.32 -9.03 2.88
C PRO A 171 -12.44 -9.96 4.10
N VAL A 172 -11.47 -9.82 5.01
CA VAL A 172 -11.24 -10.71 6.15
C VAL A 172 -11.28 -9.89 7.43
N ASP A 173 -12.10 -10.30 8.39
CA ASP A 173 -12.07 -9.72 9.72
C ASP A 173 -10.73 -10.05 10.39
N ALA A 174 -10.04 -9.01 10.86
CA ALA A 174 -8.70 -9.12 11.37
C ALA A 174 -8.50 -8.28 12.63
N GLU A 175 -7.92 -8.93 13.64
CA GLU A 175 -7.53 -8.33 14.90
C GLU A 175 -6.00 -8.28 15.01
N ALA A 176 -5.47 -7.19 15.54
CA ALA A 176 -4.05 -7.05 15.81
C ALA A 176 -3.81 -6.43 17.18
N ARG A 177 -2.96 -7.09 17.99
CA ARG A 177 -2.43 -6.50 19.22
C ARG A 177 -1.17 -5.73 18.89
N LEU A 178 -1.23 -4.42 19.05
CA LEU A 178 -0.15 -3.49 18.72
C LEU A 178 0.92 -3.49 19.81
N SER A 179 2.17 -3.26 19.44
CA SER A 179 3.26 -2.99 20.40
C SER A 179 3.34 -1.52 20.80
N SER A 180 2.72 -0.65 20.03
CA SER A 180 2.61 0.79 20.27
C SER A 180 1.51 1.36 19.39
N PRO A 181 0.85 2.47 19.79
CA PRO A 181 -0.17 3.12 18.97
C PRO A 181 0.28 3.42 17.54
N PRO A 182 -0.64 3.44 16.55
CA PRO A 182 -0.32 3.72 15.17
C PRO A 182 0.38 5.07 15.01
N LYS A 183 1.49 5.08 14.27
CA LYS A 183 2.26 6.29 14.00
C LYS A 183 1.97 6.78 12.59
N ALA A 184 1.34 7.94 12.49
CA ALA A 184 1.14 8.62 11.22
C ALA A 184 2.45 9.29 10.75
N SER A 185 2.72 9.16 9.46
CA SER A 185 3.77 9.93 8.81
C SER A 185 3.26 10.49 7.49
N LEU A 186 3.26 11.81 7.38
CA LEU A 186 2.93 12.48 6.13
C LEU A 186 4.21 12.74 5.35
N LEU A 187 4.32 12.11 4.17
CA LEU A 187 5.42 12.36 3.25
C LEU A 187 4.96 13.40 2.21
N LEU A 188 5.65 14.54 2.18
CA LEU A 188 5.45 15.63 1.21
C LEU A 188 6.17 15.29 -0.09
N ASP A 189 5.64 14.30 -0.80
CA ASP A 189 6.14 13.86 -2.11
C ASP A 189 4.95 13.54 -3.02
N ALA A 190 4.98 14.09 -4.24
CA ALA A 190 3.93 13.91 -5.24
C ALA A 190 4.00 12.52 -5.90
N GLU A 191 5.16 11.87 -5.89
CA GLU A 191 5.42 10.57 -6.52
C GLU A 191 5.11 9.39 -5.58
N VAL A 192 4.86 9.66 -4.30
CA VAL A 192 4.62 8.60 -3.31
C VAL A 192 3.13 8.38 -3.10
N GLN A 193 2.74 7.11 -3.24
CA GLN A 193 1.39 6.63 -2.94
C GLN A 193 0.98 7.09 -1.52
N PRO A 194 -0.27 7.53 -1.31
CA PRO A 194 -0.78 7.70 0.04
C PRO A 194 -0.65 6.37 0.80
N MET A 195 -0.17 6.41 2.04
CA MET A 195 -0.02 5.22 2.87
C MET A 195 -0.62 5.51 4.24
N GLY A 196 -1.35 4.55 4.79
CA GLY A 196 -1.84 4.65 6.14
C GLY A 196 -0.76 4.53 7.22
N PRO A 197 -1.15 4.75 8.48
CA PRO A 197 -0.27 4.73 9.64
C PRO A 197 0.50 3.42 9.77
N LEU A 198 1.69 3.49 10.38
CA LEU A 198 2.46 2.30 10.73
C LEU A 198 2.13 1.89 12.17
N ALA A 199 1.66 0.66 12.38
CA ALA A 199 1.39 0.12 13.70
C ALA A 199 2.23 -1.16 13.90
N PRO A 200 3.31 -1.13 14.70
CA PRO A 200 4.04 -2.35 15.05
C PRO A 200 3.13 -3.31 15.83
N VAL A 201 3.20 -4.61 15.55
CA VAL A 201 2.34 -5.63 16.19
C VAL A 201 3.12 -6.61 17.07
N LYS A 202 2.45 -7.09 18.12
CA LYS A 202 2.81 -8.26 18.93
C LYS A 202 2.16 -9.53 18.39
N ASP A 203 0.91 -9.44 17.93
CA ASP A 203 0.09 -10.57 17.47
C ASP A 203 -0.89 -10.11 16.39
N ILE A 204 -1.27 -11.03 15.48
CA ILE A 204 -2.28 -10.84 14.43
C ILE A 204 -3.16 -12.08 14.41
N ARG A 205 -4.47 -11.88 14.23
CA ARG A 205 -5.44 -12.95 13.96
C ARG A 205 -6.32 -12.50 12.81
N ALA A 206 -6.34 -13.28 11.75
CA ALA A 206 -7.26 -13.11 10.65
C ALA A 206 -8.26 -14.27 10.66
N ASP A 207 -9.53 -13.96 10.43
CA ASP A 207 -10.53 -15.01 10.25
C ASP A 207 -10.22 -15.87 9.03
N SER A 208 -10.58 -17.15 9.11
CA SER A 208 -10.38 -18.06 7.98
C SER A 208 -11.41 -17.77 6.90
N VAL A 209 -10.92 -17.32 5.74
CA VAL A 209 -11.73 -17.02 4.57
C VAL A 209 -11.20 -17.87 3.42
N PRO A 210 -12.07 -18.48 2.59
CA PRO A 210 -11.63 -19.25 1.44
C PRO A 210 -10.67 -18.45 0.56
N TRP A 211 -9.56 -19.08 0.16
CA TRP A 211 -8.61 -18.48 -0.75
C TRP A 211 -9.23 -18.36 -2.15
N ASP A 212 -8.69 -17.46 -2.99
CA ASP A 212 -9.01 -17.50 -4.41
C ASP A 212 -8.48 -18.85 -4.98
N PRO A 213 -9.34 -19.73 -5.54
CA PRO A 213 -8.91 -21.07 -5.95
C PRO A 213 -7.77 -21.06 -6.98
N ARG A 214 -7.67 -19.99 -7.78
CA ARG A 214 -6.60 -19.83 -8.78
C ARG A 214 -5.27 -19.53 -8.09
N LEU A 215 -5.28 -18.67 -7.08
CA LEU A 215 -4.11 -18.37 -6.26
C LEU A 215 -3.71 -19.57 -5.40
N GLU A 216 -4.67 -20.26 -4.81
CA GLU A 216 -4.45 -21.47 -4.03
C GLU A 216 -3.76 -22.56 -4.86
N LYS A 217 -4.24 -22.82 -6.08
CA LYS A 217 -3.60 -23.76 -7.01
C LYS A 217 -2.14 -23.38 -7.28
N ALA A 218 -1.87 -22.11 -7.57
CA ALA A 218 -0.51 -21.61 -7.79
C ALA A 218 0.38 -21.69 -6.52
N TYR A 219 -0.22 -21.58 -5.33
CA TYR A 219 0.49 -21.73 -4.06
C TYR A 219 0.94 -23.16 -3.80
N TYR A 220 0.10 -24.15 -4.11
CA TYR A 220 0.45 -25.56 -3.91
C TYR A 220 1.40 -26.11 -4.97
N ASP A 221 1.41 -25.54 -6.18
CA ASP A 221 2.39 -25.90 -7.20
C ASP A 221 3.80 -25.42 -6.83
N LYS A 222 4.66 -26.36 -6.44
CA LYS A 222 6.03 -26.09 -5.95
C LYS A 222 7.06 -25.98 -7.07
N ASP A 223 6.71 -26.37 -8.28
CA ASP A 223 7.59 -26.38 -9.46
C ASP A 223 7.24 -25.29 -10.49
N LEU A 224 6.08 -24.63 -10.31
CA LEU A 224 5.68 -23.48 -11.09
C LEU A 224 6.63 -22.29 -10.90
N ARG A 225 7.17 -21.76 -12.00
CA ARG A 225 8.00 -20.56 -11.95
C ARG A 225 7.14 -19.33 -11.66
N ALA A 226 7.68 -18.37 -10.91
CA ALA A 226 6.91 -17.19 -10.52
C ALA A 226 6.42 -16.36 -11.73
N ALA A 227 7.21 -16.29 -12.81
CA ALA A 227 6.81 -15.60 -14.03
C ALA A 227 5.66 -16.32 -14.76
N GLU A 228 5.71 -17.65 -14.83
CA GLU A 228 4.65 -18.47 -15.43
C GLU A 228 3.36 -18.37 -14.61
N ALA A 229 3.45 -18.40 -13.28
CA ALA A 229 2.31 -18.18 -12.39
C ALA A 229 1.64 -16.82 -12.66
N VAL A 230 2.41 -15.74 -12.80
CA VAL A 230 1.87 -14.41 -13.09
C VAL A 230 1.09 -14.41 -14.40
N LEU A 231 1.64 -15.00 -15.47
CA LEU A 231 0.97 -15.08 -16.77
C LEU A 231 -0.29 -15.95 -16.73
N GLU A 232 -0.23 -17.11 -16.07
CA GLU A 232 -1.36 -18.03 -15.94
C GLU A 232 -2.51 -17.41 -15.14
N LEU A 233 -2.20 -16.75 -14.02
CA LEU A 233 -3.20 -16.08 -13.19
C LEU A 233 -3.86 -14.93 -13.95
N TYR A 234 -3.07 -14.12 -14.66
CA TYR A 234 -3.59 -13.03 -15.48
C TYR A 234 -4.48 -13.55 -16.61
N GLY A 235 -4.04 -14.59 -17.33
CA GLY A 235 -4.82 -15.23 -18.39
C GLY A 235 -6.14 -15.85 -17.89
N LYS A 236 -6.23 -16.20 -16.60
CA LYS A 236 -7.46 -16.66 -15.94
C LYS A 236 -8.31 -15.54 -15.35
N GLY A 237 -8.03 -14.28 -15.66
CA GLY A 237 -8.78 -13.11 -15.20
C GLY A 237 -8.64 -12.85 -13.70
N VAL A 238 -7.49 -13.15 -13.10
CA VAL A 238 -7.17 -12.68 -11.74
C VAL A 238 -6.73 -11.23 -11.84
N ASP A 239 -7.33 -10.35 -11.03
CA ASP A 239 -6.95 -8.94 -10.94
C ASP A 239 -5.44 -8.78 -10.70
N VAL A 240 -4.80 -7.84 -11.39
CA VAL A 240 -3.35 -7.61 -11.32
C VAL A 240 -2.91 -7.30 -9.88
N SER A 241 -3.71 -6.55 -9.13
CA SER A 241 -3.49 -6.24 -7.72
C SER A 241 -3.48 -7.49 -6.84
N LYS A 242 -4.35 -8.47 -7.09
CA LYS A 242 -4.34 -9.79 -6.41
C LYS A 242 -3.04 -10.53 -6.71
N ILE A 243 -2.60 -10.55 -7.98
CA ILE A 243 -1.33 -11.19 -8.38
C ILE A 243 -0.15 -10.50 -7.70
N GLN A 244 -0.09 -9.17 -7.71
CA GLN A 244 0.97 -8.38 -7.07
C GLN A 244 1.06 -8.63 -5.56
N ARG A 245 -0.07 -8.80 -4.86
CA ARG A 245 -0.09 -9.13 -3.43
C ARG A 245 0.42 -10.53 -3.15
N ALA A 246 -0.11 -11.53 -3.86
CA ALA A 246 0.34 -12.92 -3.74
C ALA A 246 1.84 -13.07 -4.07
N PHE A 247 2.31 -12.37 -5.11
CA PHE A 247 3.74 -12.29 -5.44
C PHE A 247 4.56 -11.64 -4.32
N SER A 248 4.05 -10.58 -3.68
CA SER A 248 4.74 -9.86 -2.62
C SER A 248 4.96 -10.73 -1.36
N VAL A 249 3.99 -11.58 -1.01
CA VAL A 249 4.12 -12.51 0.14
C VAL A 249 4.85 -13.81 -0.20
N GLY A 250 5.27 -13.98 -1.46
CA GLY A 250 5.96 -15.18 -1.93
C GLY A 250 5.05 -16.40 -2.02
N ALA A 251 3.77 -16.21 -2.35
CA ALA A 251 2.77 -17.28 -2.40
C ALA A 251 3.11 -18.36 -3.44
N PHE A 252 3.63 -17.98 -4.60
CA PHE A 252 3.94 -18.90 -5.69
C PHE A 252 5.37 -18.72 -6.19
N GLY A 253 5.82 -19.66 -7.02
CA GLY A 253 7.21 -19.78 -7.49
C GLY A 253 7.87 -21.06 -7.00
N LEU A 254 9.06 -21.34 -7.54
CA LEU A 254 9.84 -22.53 -7.17
C LEU A 254 10.07 -22.59 -5.65
N SER A 255 9.66 -23.69 -5.01
CA SER A 255 9.64 -23.82 -3.54
C SER A 255 10.97 -23.41 -2.89
N ARG A 256 12.09 -23.88 -3.43
CA ARG A 256 13.45 -23.60 -2.93
C ARG A 256 13.87 -22.12 -3.03
N TYR A 257 13.15 -21.32 -3.81
CA TYR A 257 13.44 -19.90 -4.07
C TYR A 257 12.31 -18.95 -3.65
N ARG A 258 11.24 -19.46 -3.04
CA ARG A 258 10.14 -18.63 -2.55
C ARG A 258 10.68 -17.67 -1.49
N ARG A 259 10.37 -16.40 -1.70
CA ARG A 259 10.77 -15.28 -0.84
C ARG A 259 9.71 -14.21 -0.91
N MET A 260 9.57 -13.42 0.15
CA MET A 260 8.82 -12.19 0.06
C MET A 260 9.52 -11.20 -0.87
N VAL A 261 8.74 -10.37 -1.54
CA VAL A 261 9.22 -9.32 -2.41
C VAL A 261 8.59 -8.00 -1.92
N PRO A 262 9.40 -6.97 -1.61
CA PRO A 262 8.87 -5.64 -1.28
C PRO A 262 7.79 -5.19 -2.25
N THR A 263 6.68 -4.65 -1.75
CA THR A 263 5.48 -4.36 -2.55
C THR A 263 5.78 -3.53 -3.80
N ARG A 264 6.67 -2.53 -3.69
CA ARG A 264 7.09 -1.73 -4.85
C ARG A 264 7.80 -2.57 -5.93
N TRP A 265 8.63 -3.51 -5.53
CA TRP A 265 9.31 -4.41 -6.47
C TRP A 265 8.36 -5.47 -7.02
N SER A 266 7.38 -5.90 -6.23
CA SER A 266 6.32 -6.81 -6.69
C SER A 266 5.50 -6.17 -7.81
N ILE A 267 5.05 -4.92 -7.60
CA ILE A 267 4.35 -4.13 -8.62
C ILE A 267 5.19 -4.07 -9.90
N THR A 268 6.44 -3.60 -9.81
CA THR A 268 7.32 -3.51 -10.98
C THR A 268 7.58 -4.86 -11.66
N ALA A 269 7.79 -5.93 -10.89
CA ALA A 269 8.09 -7.24 -11.45
C ALA A 269 6.88 -7.83 -12.19
N VAL A 270 5.69 -7.77 -11.58
CA VAL A 270 4.45 -8.24 -12.22
C VAL A 270 4.15 -7.42 -13.47
N ASP A 271 4.24 -6.09 -13.37
CA ASP A 271 3.99 -5.20 -14.51
C ASP A 271 4.98 -5.48 -15.65
N ASP A 272 6.26 -5.71 -15.36
CA ASP A 272 7.27 -6.01 -16.38
C ASP A 272 7.02 -7.37 -17.05
N ILE A 273 6.70 -8.42 -16.27
CA ILE A 273 6.37 -9.75 -16.80
C ILE A 273 5.16 -9.68 -17.74
N LEU A 274 4.07 -9.04 -17.29
CA LEU A 274 2.84 -8.90 -18.07
C LEU A 274 3.08 -8.03 -19.31
N SER A 275 3.74 -6.88 -19.15
CA SER A 275 3.98 -5.94 -20.25
C SER A 275 4.89 -6.53 -21.32
N ALA A 276 5.92 -7.29 -20.94
CA ALA A 276 6.80 -7.97 -21.89
C ALA A 276 6.01 -8.96 -22.75
N ARG A 277 5.13 -9.76 -22.12
CA ARG A 277 4.28 -10.72 -22.84
C ARG A 277 3.28 -10.03 -23.76
N LEU A 278 2.53 -9.06 -23.24
CA LEU A 278 1.52 -8.32 -24.00
C LEU A 278 2.14 -7.55 -25.16
N ARG A 279 3.36 -7.03 -25.00
CA ARG A 279 4.08 -6.34 -26.08
C ARG A 279 4.36 -7.26 -27.27
N GLU A 280 4.75 -8.51 -27.04
CA GLU A 280 4.96 -9.47 -28.14
C GLU A 280 3.64 -9.82 -28.84
N GLU A 281 2.52 -9.87 -28.11
CA GLU A 281 1.20 -10.03 -28.71
C GLU A 281 0.81 -8.82 -29.55
N VAL A 282 1.07 -7.60 -29.05
CA VAL A 282 0.77 -6.37 -29.79
C VAL A 282 1.50 -6.29 -31.13
N LYS A 283 2.77 -6.75 -31.19
CA LYS A 283 3.55 -6.78 -32.44
C LYS A 283 3.00 -7.73 -33.50
N SER A 284 2.12 -8.66 -33.12
CA SER A 284 1.51 -9.61 -34.06
C SER A 284 0.27 -9.06 -34.77
N TYR A 285 -0.26 -7.91 -34.32
CA TYR A 285 -1.38 -7.25 -34.99
C TYR A 285 -0.93 -6.41 -36.18
N ASP A 286 -1.84 -6.25 -37.14
CA ASP A 286 -1.63 -5.38 -38.30
C ASP A 286 -1.47 -3.91 -37.90
N SER A 287 -0.62 -3.20 -38.63
CA SER A 287 -0.49 -1.75 -38.49
C SER A 287 -1.76 -1.04 -38.98
N ILE A 288 -2.15 0.02 -38.27
CA ILE A 288 -3.28 0.88 -38.67
C ILE A 288 -2.72 2.10 -39.42
N SER A 289 -3.35 2.48 -40.54
CA SER A 289 -2.93 3.61 -41.38
C SER A 289 -3.55 4.95 -40.97
N GLU A 290 -4.54 4.93 -40.08
CA GLU A 290 -5.31 6.09 -39.65
C GLU A 290 -5.17 6.40 -38.15
N TYR A 291 -5.40 7.66 -37.79
CA TYR A 291 -5.49 8.08 -36.40
C TYR A 291 -6.86 7.71 -35.84
N ARG A 292 -6.87 6.95 -34.75
CA ARG A 292 -8.08 6.62 -34.00
C ARG A 292 -8.01 7.28 -32.62
N VAL A 293 -9.08 7.98 -32.26
CA VAL A 293 -9.24 8.59 -30.93
C VAL A 293 -10.23 7.76 -30.14
N TYR A 294 -9.76 7.21 -29.02
CA TYR A 294 -10.58 6.43 -28.12
C TYR A 294 -10.85 7.24 -26.86
N LYS A 295 -12.12 7.30 -26.45
CA LYS A 295 -12.55 7.85 -25.17
C LYS A 295 -13.01 6.70 -24.30
N LEU A 296 -12.55 6.70 -23.05
CA LEU A 296 -13.07 5.82 -22.02
C LEU A 296 -14.31 6.51 -21.43
N GLU A 297 -15.49 5.93 -21.66
CA GLU A 297 -16.75 6.37 -21.05
C GLU A 297 -17.03 5.64 -19.74
#